data_AF-A0A7C6BAR1-F1
#
_entry.id   AF-A0A7C6BAR1-F1
#
_cell.length_a   1.000
_cell.length_b   1.000
_cell.length_c   1.000
_cell.angle_alpha   90.00
_cell.angle_beta   90.00
_cell.angle_gamma   90.00
#
_symmetry.space_group_name_H-M   'P 1'
#
loop_
_entity.id
_entity.type
_entity.pdbx_description
1 polymer ?
#
loop_
_entity_poly.entity_id
_entity_poly.type
_entity_poly.pdbx_seq_one_letter_code
_entity_poly.pdbx_strand_id
1 'polypeptide(L)'
;MINKTIKYVLFLTMMWGVTACTPPRTITVTQPTTTTIHKEPTAIPPKRPAIKEEILLGDKRKNPNRLLGERVDVPENNPVLGERIDDYGNLNEVEEEPVEVKSQVIERIPFPIGEYKRIPRRGSNTVSGTIYLENSHTSAQIKGKKIKLWLNPVTSYSRQWYQESYLGGYKLSKTDKRLYNYLKFTYSDNSGKFNFFGVPSGDYYLTGTMKCAEECGYSEPKSIRLVREISVGRGVTTVDLMKHVP
;
A
#
# COMPACT_ATOMS: atom_id res chain seq x y z
N MET A 1 -39.52 -0.70 21.63
CA MET A 1 -40.07 -0.04 20.42
C MET A 1 -39.46 1.35 20.33
N ILE A 2 -38.57 1.60 19.36
CA ILE A 2 -37.89 2.88 19.21
C ILE A 2 -38.39 3.50 17.91
N ASN A 3 -39.26 4.50 18.01
CA ASN A 3 -39.74 5.23 16.83
C ASN A 3 -38.67 6.24 16.41
N LYS A 4 -38.00 5.99 15.29
CA LYS A 4 -37.11 6.97 14.64
C LYS A 4 -37.92 7.79 13.64
N THR A 5 -38.03 9.09 13.88
CA THR A 5 -38.66 10.03 12.96
C THR A 5 -37.59 10.67 12.09
N ILE A 6 -37.57 10.36 10.79
CA ILE A 6 -36.64 10.96 9.83
C ILE A 6 -37.42 11.97 9.00
N LYS A 7 -37.02 13.25 9.05
CA LYS A 7 -37.62 14.32 8.26
C LYS A 7 -36.75 14.60 7.04
N TYR A 8 -37.32 14.51 5.85
CA TYR A 8 -36.67 14.91 4.61
C TYR A 8 -37.22 16.28 4.17
N VAL A 9 -36.33 17.18 3.75
CA VAL A 9 -36.69 18.47 3.16
C VAL A 9 -36.28 18.45 1.70
N LEU A 10 -37.26 18.47 0.79
CA LEU A 10 -37.04 18.48 -0.65
C LEU A 10 -36.99 19.93 -1.12
N PHE A 11 -35.82 20.43 -1.52
CA PHE A 11 -35.71 21.74 -2.17
C PHE A 11 -35.91 21.57 -3.67
N LEU A 12 -37.08 21.99 -4.17
CA LEU A 12 -37.37 22.06 -5.58
C LEU A 12 -36.94 23.44 -6.11
N THR A 13 -35.78 23.53 -6.77
CA THR A 13 -35.37 24.76 -7.46
C THR A 13 -36.06 24.81 -8.82
N MET A 14 -37.17 25.55 -8.93
CA MET A 14 -37.75 25.93 -10.22
C MET A 14 -37.25 27.31 -10.63
N MET A 15 -36.74 27.37 -11.87
CA MET A 15 -36.41 28.61 -12.57
C MET A 15 -37.69 29.35 -12.98
N TRP A 16 -37.68 30.66 -12.69
CA TRP A 16 -38.34 31.79 -13.36
C TRP A 16 -39.87 31.89 -13.31
N GLY A 17 -40.31 33.00 -12.70
CA GLY A 17 -41.53 33.73 -13.09
C GLY A 17 -42.72 33.54 -12.16
N VAL A 18 -43.29 34.69 -11.76
CA VAL A 18 -44.55 34.94 -11.03
C VAL A 18 -44.67 34.50 -9.57
N THR A 19 -44.84 35.52 -8.72
CA THR A 19 -45.16 35.51 -7.30
C THR A 19 -46.49 34.81 -7.01
N ALA A 20 -46.44 33.70 -6.28
CA ALA A 20 -47.56 33.21 -5.48
C ALA A 20 -47.03 32.49 -4.23
N CYS A 21 -47.18 33.13 -3.07
CA CYS A 21 -46.87 32.53 -1.77
C CYS A 21 -47.81 31.34 -1.52
N THR A 22 -47.28 30.12 -1.58
CA THR A 22 -47.93 28.93 -1.03
C THR A 22 -47.03 28.33 0.05
N PRO A 23 -47.55 28.03 1.26
CA PRO A 23 -46.75 27.43 2.31
C PRO A 23 -46.41 25.97 1.96
N PRO A 24 -45.22 25.48 2.36
CA PRO A 24 -44.78 24.13 2.05
C PRO A 24 -45.70 23.08 2.68
N ARG A 25 -46.20 22.15 1.86
CA ARG A 25 -46.95 20.98 2.32
C ARG A 25 -45.99 19.94 2.88
N THR A 26 -46.21 19.52 4.13
CA THR A 26 -45.49 18.40 4.73
C THR A 26 -46.28 17.12 4.44
N ILE A 27 -45.64 16.13 3.83
CA ILE A 27 -46.24 14.81 3.58
C ILE A 27 -45.67 13.85 4.63
N THR A 28 -46.54 13.25 5.44
CA THR A 28 -46.15 12.21 6.40
C THR A 28 -46.34 10.85 5.73
N VAL A 29 -45.25 10.14 5.47
CA VAL A 29 -45.27 8.77 4.95
C VAL A 29 -45.04 7.80 6.12
N THR A 30 -46.06 7.03 6.48
CA THR A 30 -45.97 6.00 7.50
C THR A 30 -45.74 4.66 6.81
N GLN A 31 -44.51 4.13 6.82
CA GLN A 31 -44.22 2.78 6.32
C GLN A 31 -44.28 1.78 7.49
N PRO A 32 -45.10 0.73 7.40
CA PRO A 32 -45.02 -0.38 8.35
C PRO A 32 -43.72 -1.15 8.12
N THR A 33 -42.91 -1.28 9.18
CA THR A 33 -41.72 -2.14 9.16
C THR A 33 -42.17 -3.57 9.43
N THR A 34 -42.28 -4.39 8.39
CA THR A 34 -42.45 -5.84 8.55
C THR A 34 -41.09 -6.45 8.86
N THR A 35 -40.84 -6.79 10.12
CA THR A 35 -39.68 -7.60 10.53
C THR A 35 -39.91 -9.04 10.09
N THR A 36 -39.44 -9.40 8.90
CA THR A 36 -39.25 -10.80 8.53
C THR A 36 -38.03 -11.34 9.28
N ILE A 37 -38.26 -12.27 10.22
CA ILE A 37 -37.20 -13.09 10.80
C ILE A 37 -36.69 -14.02 9.68
N HIS A 38 -35.61 -13.61 9.02
CA HIS A 38 -34.86 -14.52 8.18
C HIS A 38 -34.00 -15.41 9.09
N LYS A 39 -34.35 -16.70 9.19
CA LYS A 39 -33.40 -17.72 9.64
C LYS A 39 -32.29 -17.78 8.59
N GLU A 40 -31.10 -17.38 8.98
CA GLU A 40 -29.89 -17.54 8.19
C GLU A 40 -29.60 -19.04 8.00
N PRO A 41 -29.47 -19.54 6.76
CA PRO A 41 -28.99 -20.89 6.53
C PRO A 41 -27.53 -20.97 6.98
N THR A 42 -27.21 -21.92 7.86
CA THR A 42 -25.84 -22.24 8.26
C THR A 42 -25.04 -22.68 7.04
N ALA A 43 -24.37 -21.73 6.39
CA ALA A 43 -23.44 -22.02 5.30
C ALA A 43 -22.12 -22.49 5.93
N ILE A 44 -21.79 -23.76 5.72
CA ILE A 44 -20.45 -24.29 5.97
C ILE A 44 -19.48 -23.47 5.09
N PRO A 45 -18.44 -22.84 5.67
CA PRO A 45 -17.51 -22.04 4.87
C PRO A 45 -16.79 -22.95 3.87
N PRO A 46 -16.73 -22.60 2.57
CA PRO A 46 -15.95 -23.37 1.62
C PRO A 46 -14.48 -23.32 2.01
N LYS A 47 -13.88 -24.51 2.21
CA LYS A 47 -12.44 -24.68 2.40
C LYS A 47 -11.71 -24.05 1.22
N ARG A 48 -10.99 -22.95 1.46
CA ARG A 48 -10.13 -22.32 0.43
C ARG A 48 -9.08 -23.34 -0.01
N PRO A 49 -8.93 -23.64 -1.31
CA PRO A 49 -7.75 -24.35 -1.78
C PRO A 49 -6.53 -23.44 -1.56
N ALA A 50 -5.47 -24.01 -1.01
CA ALA A 50 -4.17 -23.34 -0.86
C ALA A 50 -3.63 -22.98 -2.25
N ILE A 51 -3.57 -21.68 -2.55
CA ILE A 51 -2.90 -21.17 -3.74
C ILE A 51 -1.40 -21.25 -3.45
N LYS A 52 -0.72 -22.20 -4.10
CA LYS A 52 0.75 -22.16 -4.23
C LYS A 52 1.08 -21.05 -5.23
N GLU A 53 1.58 -19.91 -4.76
CA GLU A 53 2.16 -18.91 -5.65
C GLU A 53 3.49 -19.43 -6.21
N GLU A 54 3.47 -19.90 -7.46
CA GLU A 54 4.68 -20.20 -8.22
C GLU A 54 5.02 -18.97 -9.06
N ILE A 55 5.91 -18.12 -8.54
CA ILE A 55 6.44 -16.97 -9.29
C ILE A 55 7.46 -17.50 -10.31
N LEU A 56 7.03 -17.67 -11.55
CA LEU A 56 7.91 -17.92 -12.69
C LEU A 56 8.72 -16.64 -13.02
N LEU A 57 9.97 -16.58 -12.54
CA LEU A 57 10.97 -15.61 -12.98
C LEU A 57 11.97 -16.29 -13.91
N GLY A 58 11.91 -16.00 -15.22
CA GLY A 58 13.01 -16.33 -16.13
C GLY A 58 12.67 -16.23 -17.62
N ASP A 59 12.88 -15.07 -18.24
CA ASP A 59 13.04 -14.97 -19.70
C ASP A 59 14.48 -15.43 -20.05
N LYS A 60 14.61 -16.48 -20.88
CA LYS A 60 15.88 -17.12 -21.29
C LYS A 60 16.86 -16.22 -22.06
N ARG A 61 16.50 -14.97 -22.35
CA ARG A 61 17.31 -14.10 -23.23
C ARG A 61 18.50 -13.41 -22.57
N LYS A 62 18.71 -13.53 -21.25
CA LYS A 62 19.73 -12.73 -20.52
C LYS A 62 20.90 -13.49 -19.91
N ASN A 63 20.94 -14.83 -19.91
CA ASN A 63 22.10 -15.57 -19.39
C ASN A 63 22.16 -17.01 -19.95
N PRO A 64 23.10 -17.33 -20.88
CA PRO A 64 23.16 -18.64 -21.52
C PRO A 64 23.71 -19.77 -20.61
N ASN A 65 24.23 -19.44 -19.41
CA ASN A 65 24.87 -20.43 -18.52
C ASN A 65 24.04 -20.82 -17.29
N ARG A 66 22.76 -20.43 -17.20
CA ARG A 66 21.92 -20.80 -16.05
C ARG A 66 21.02 -21.99 -16.42
N LEU A 67 21.30 -23.15 -15.83
CA LEU A 67 20.48 -24.35 -16.01
C LEU A 67 19.10 -24.16 -15.35
N LEU A 68 18.05 -24.60 -16.04
CA LEU A 68 16.69 -24.58 -15.53
C LEU A 68 16.63 -25.46 -14.27
N GLY A 69 16.33 -24.87 -13.11
CA GLY A 69 16.20 -25.60 -11.84
C GLY A 69 17.32 -25.40 -10.83
N GLU A 70 18.28 -24.50 -11.09
CA GLU A 70 19.26 -24.12 -10.06
C GLU A 70 18.57 -23.31 -8.95
N ARG A 71 18.38 -23.96 -7.79
CA ARG A 71 17.92 -23.31 -6.56
C ARG A 71 18.95 -22.26 -6.18
N VAL A 72 18.56 -20.99 -6.28
CA VAL A 72 19.27 -19.92 -5.59
C VAL A 72 18.71 -19.92 -4.18
N ASP A 73 19.57 -20.14 -3.21
CA ASP A 73 19.19 -20.05 -1.80
C ASP A 73 18.58 -18.67 -1.55
N VAL A 74 17.33 -18.68 -1.13
CA VAL A 74 16.66 -17.50 -0.60
C VAL A 74 17.30 -17.24 0.76
N PRO A 75 17.91 -16.06 1.00
CA PRO A 75 18.39 -15.72 2.33
C PRO A 75 17.25 -15.88 3.33
N GLU A 76 17.49 -16.62 4.41
CA GLU A 76 16.47 -16.99 5.43
C GLU A 76 15.73 -15.80 6.06
N ASN A 77 16.20 -14.58 5.84
CA ASN A 77 15.64 -13.37 6.44
C ASN A 77 14.71 -12.64 5.47
N ASN A 78 13.74 -13.35 4.91
CA ASN A 78 12.59 -12.73 4.26
C ASN A 78 11.51 -12.48 5.33
N PRO A 79 11.18 -11.23 5.69
CA PRO A 79 10.04 -10.93 6.54
C PRO A 79 8.76 -11.03 5.69
N VAL A 80 8.43 -12.24 5.27
CA VAL A 80 7.07 -12.61 4.88
C VAL A 80 6.52 -13.43 6.03
N LEU A 81 5.43 -12.94 6.62
CA LEU A 81 4.65 -13.64 7.63
C LEU A 81 4.47 -15.11 7.24
N GLY A 82 5.14 -15.98 7.99
CA GLY A 82 4.85 -17.40 8.05
C GLY A 82 5.04 -17.79 9.50
N GLU A 83 3.95 -18.17 10.16
CA GLU A 83 4.00 -18.87 11.44
C GLU A 83 4.91 -20.08 11.28
N ARG A 84 6.07 -20.06 11.96
CA ARG A 84 6.93 -21.23 12.06
C ARG A 84 6.55 -21.94 13.36
N ILE A 85 5.77 -23.01 13.22
CA ILE A 85 5.50 -23.94 14.32
C ILE A 85 6.74 -24.83 14.43
N ASP A 86 7.41 -24.83 15.58
CA ASP A 86 8.47 -25.81 15.84
C ASP A 86 7.87 -27.22 16.03
N ASP A 87 8.69 -28.27 15.90
CA ASP A 87 8.25 -29.68 16.07
C ASP A 87 7.69 -29.99 17.48
N TYR A 88 7.63 -28.99 18.37
CA TYR A 88 7.11 -29.08 19.73
C TYR A 88 5.88 -28.18 19.98
N GLY A 89 5.35 -27.51 18.97
CA GLY A 89 4.09 -26.75 19.06
C GLY A 89 4.17 -25.46 19.88
N ASN A 90 5.35 -24.89 20.10
CA ASN A 90 5.50 -23.62 20.81
C ASN A 90 5.49 -22.43 19.85
N LEU A 91 4.66 -21.43 20.18
CA LEU A 91 4.64 -20.13 19.53
C LEU A 91 5.81 -19.31 20.10
N ASN A 92 6.97 -19.38 19.46
CA ASN A 92 8.05 -18.46 19.77
C ASN A 92 7.75 -17.12 19.08
N GLU A 93 7.51 -16.09 19.90
CA GLU A 93 7.41 -14.70 19.50
C GLU A 93 8.73 -14.32 18.81
N VAL A 94 8.68 -14.12 17.49
CA VAL A 94 9.84 -13.65 16.73
C VAL A 94 10.00 -12.18 17.06
N GLU A 95 10.91 -11.86 17.98
CA GLU A 95 11.36 -10.49 18.19
C GLU A 95 11.87 -9.95 16.85
N GLU A 96 11.14 -8.98 16.28
CA GLU A 96 11.56 -8.27 15.08
C GLU A 96 12.79 -7.41 15.41
N GLU A 97 13.97 -8.00 15.24
CA GLU A 97 15.25 -7.33 15.23
C GLU A 97 15.16 -6.09 14.30
N PRO A 98 15.44 -4.87 14.80
CA PRO A 98 15.49 -3.69 13.95
C PRO A 98 16.53 -3.93 12.85
N VAL A 99 16.20 -3.64 11.59
CA VAL A 99 17.17 -3.77 10.48
C VAL A 99 18.36 -2.85 10.77
N GLU A 100 19.39 -3.42 11.37
CA GLU A 100 20.63 -2.74 11.69
C GLU A 100 21.27 -2.34 10.36
N VAL A 101 21.50 -1.05 10.17
CA VAL A 101 22.13 -0.57 8.93
C VAL A 101 23.56 -1.08 8.95
N LYS A 102 23.84 -2.08 8.12
CA LYS A 102 25.18 -2.66 8.00
C LYS A 102 26.17 -1.54 7.67
N SER A 103 27.29 -1.53 8.39
CA SER A 103 28.32 -0.48 8.27
C SER A 103 28.96 -0.40 6.88
N GLN A 104 28.89 -1.50 6.11
CA GLN A 104 29.38 -1.57 4.75
C GLN A 104 28.54 -0.72 3.78
N VAL A 105 29.21 0.15 3.03
CA VAL A 105 28.60 0.92 1.94
C VAL A 105 28.76 0.14 0.63
N ILE A 106 27.64 -0.14 -0.04
CA ILE A 106 27.63 -0.78 -1.36
C ILE A 106 27.62 0.30 -2.45
N GLU A 107 28.50 0.17 -3.44
CA GLU A 107 28.58 1.09 -4.56
C GLU A 107 27.36 0.93 -5.48
N ARG A 108 26.79 2.07 -5.91
CA ARG A 108 25.68 2.06 -6.85
C ARG A 108 26.15 1.70 -8.24
N ILE A 109 25.32 0.98 -8.97
CA ILE A 109 25.56 0.80 -10.40
C ILE A 109 25.53 2.16 -11.14
N PRO A 110 26.22 2.29 -12.28
CA PRO A 110 26.11 3.48 -13.11
C PRO A 110 24.66 3.77 -13.49
N PHE A 111 24.29 5.07 -13.55
CA PHE A 111 22.92 5.46 -13.87
C PHE A 111 22.51 4.97 -15.28
N PRO A 112 21.47 4.13 -15.40
CA PRO A 112 21.12 3.45 -16.65
C PRO A 112 20.32 4.39 -17.56
N ILE A 113 21.03 5.27 -18.27
CA ILE A 113 20.44 6.32 -19.13
C ILE A 113 19.39 5.75 -20.10
N GLY A 114 19.67 4.57 -20.70
CA GLY A 114 18.77 3.94 -21.66
C GLY A 114 17.42 3.56 -21.07
N GLU A 115 17.37 3.07 -19.82
CA GLU A 115 16.12 2.74 -19.14
C GLU A 115 15.31 3.99 -18.84
N TYR A 116 15.94 4.99 -18.24
CA TYR A 116 15.28 6.23 -17.86
C TYR A 116 14.80 7.07 -19.05
N LYS A 117 15.50 7.03 -20.20
CA LYS A 117 15.05 7.72 -21.42
C LYS A 117 13.74 7.16 -21.99
N ARG A 118 13.41 5.89 -21.72
CA ARG A 118 12.17 5.26 -22.21
C ARG A 118 10.95 5.58 -21.33
N ILE A 119 11.17 6.08 -20.13
CA ILE A 119 10.09 6.41 -19.20
C ILE A 119 9.46 7.73 -19.65
N PRO A 120 8.15 7.77 -19.93
CA PRO A 120 7.47 9.01 -20.26
C PRO A 120 7.57 9.99 -19.09
N ARG A 121 7.86 11.27 -19.37
CA ARG A 121 7.95 12.30 -18.31
C ARG A 121 6.58 12.79 -17.85
N ARG A 122 5.56 12.61 -18.68
CA ARG A 122 4.18 13.02 -18.43
C ARG A 122 3.29 11.79 -18.52
N GLY A 123 2.25 11.78 -17.70
CA GLY A 123 1.19 10.78 -17.77
C GLY A 123 -0.13 11.43 -17.39
N SER A 124 -1.19 10.64 -17.44
CA SER A 124 -2.57 11.07 -17.15
C SER A 124 -3.22 10.23 -16.05
N ASN A 125 -2.49 9.29 -15.45
CA ASN A 125 -3.04 8.38 -14.45
C ASN A 125 -2.90 8.94 -13.04
N THR A 126 -3.71 8.40 -12.14
CA THR A 126 -3.71 8.71 -10.72
C THR A 126 -3.34 7.48 -9.91
N VAL A 127 -2.49 7.66 -8.90
CA VAL A 127 -2.26 6.64 -7.87
C VAL A 127 -2.80 7.19 -6.56
N SER A 128 -3.70 6.47 -5.92
CA SER A 128 -4.33 6.88 -4.66
C SER A 128 -4.33 5.75 -3.65
N GLY A 129 -4.48 6.10 -2.38
CA GLY A 129 -4.56 5.12 -1.31
C GLY A 129 -4.35 5.73 0.06
N THR A 130 -4.08 4.88 1.04
CA THR A 130 -3.79 5.27 2.41
C THR A 130 -2.44 4.72 2.85
N ILE A 131 -1.64 5.53 3.55
CA ILE A 131 -0.43 5.07 4.24
C ILE A 131 -0.71 4.87 5.73
N TYR A 132 -0.37 3.69 6.25
CA TYR A 132 -0.52 3.35 7.67
C TYR A 132 0.40 2.22 8.09
N LEU A 133 0.62 2.10 9.39
CA LEU A 133 1.16 0.90 10.02
C LEU A 133 0.00 0.13 10.66
N GLU A 134 0.12 -1.19 10.71
CA GLU A 134 -0.85 -2.05 11.37
C GLU A 134 -0.14 -2.83 12.48
N ASN A 135 -0.55 -2.61 13.72
CA ASN A 135 -0.02 -3.35 14.86
C ASN A 135 -0.53 -4.79 14.81
N SER A 136 0.39 -5.75 14.88
CA SER A 136 0.10 -7.16 14.62
C SER A 136 -0.71 -7.80 15.73
N HIS A 137 -0.52 -7.34 16.97
CA HIS A 137 -1.24 -7.87 18.14
C HIS A 137 -2.68 -7.35 18.26
N THR A 138 -2.92 -6.10 17.90
CA THR A 138 -4.21 -5.41 18.12
C THR A 138 -5.01 -5.15 16.85
N SER A 139 -4.39 -5.33 15.68
CA SER A 139 -4.92 -4.89 14.37
C SER A 139 -5.22 -3.38 14.30
N ALA A 140 -4.69 -2.57 15.24
CA ALA A 140 -4.88 -1.13 15.24
C ALA A 140 -4.09 -0.50 14.08
N GLN A 141 -4.74 0.43 13.37
CA GLN A 141 -4.13 1.15 12.26
C GLN A 141 -3.62 2.52 12.69
N ILE A 142 -2.30 2.71 12.62
CA ILE A 142 -1.65 3.98 12.87
C ILE A 142 -1.53 4.72 11.54
N LYS A 143 -2.38 5.73 11.32
CA LYS A 143 -2.41 6.49 10.05
C LYS A 143 -1.21 7.42 9.91
N GLY A 144 -0.54 7.37 8.75
CA GLY A 144 0.60 8.24 8.46
C GLY A 144 0.16 9.65 8.07
N LYS A 145 0.15 10.59 9.01
CA LYS A 145 -0.24 11.99 8.77
C LYS A 145 0.88 12.81 8.13
N LYS A 146 0.57 13.57 7.07
CA LYS A 146 1.53 14.49 6.41
C LYS A 146 2.85 13.82 6.00
N ILE A 147 2.80 12.54 5.65
CA ILE A 147 3.99 11.76 5.27
C ILE A 147 4.34 12.09 3.83
N LYS A 148 5.62 12.35 3.57
CA LYS A 148 6.13 12.49 2.20
C LYS A 148 6.21 11.11 1.57
N LEU A 149 5.53 10.92 0.45
CA LEU A 149 5.59 9.70 -0.34
C LEU A 149 6.31 9.94 -1.66
N TRP A 150 6.92 8.88 -2.19
CA TRP A 150 7.56 8.92 -3.50
C TRP A 150 7.09 7.79 -4.39
N LEU A 151 6.96 8.07 -5.69
CA LEU A 151 6.95 7.06 -6.74
C LEU A 151 8.32 7.09 -7.43
N ASN A 152 9.03 5.97 -7.37
CA ASN A 152 10.30 5.76 -8.02
C ASN A 152 10.14 4.69 -9.12
N PRO A 153 10.32 5.02 -10.41
CA PRO A 153 10.17 4.03 -11.47
C PRO A 153 11.05 2.81 -11.26
N VAL A 154 10.52 1.62 -11.60
CA VAL A 154 11.26 0.37 -11.50
C VAL A 154 12.24 0.26 -12.69
N THR A 155 13.52 0.33 -12.37
CA THR A 155 14.68 0.23 -13.28
C THR A 155 15.75 -0.64 -12.61
N SER A 156 16.80 -1.04 -13.31
CA SER A 156 17.95 -1.72 -12.69
C SER A 156 18.52 -0.93 -11.50
N TYR A 157 18.54 0.39 -11.58
CA TYR A 157 19.06 1.28 -10.55
C TYR A 157 18.20 1.32 -9.28
N SER A 158 16.87 1.39 -9.43
CA SER A 158 15.96 1.34 -8.28
C SER A 158 15.79 -0.07 -7.72
N ARG A 159 15.93 -1.12 -8.55
CA ARG A 159 15.99 -2.52 -8.10
C ARG A 159 17.19 -2.79 -7.21
N GLN A 160 18.39 -2.28 -7.55
CA GLN A 160 19.55 -2.37 -6.66
C GLN A 160 19.26 -1.70 -5.31
N TRP A 161 18.67 -0.49 -5.31
CA TRP A 161 18.27 0.16 -4.07
C TRP A 161 17.28 -0.67 -3.25
N TYR A 162 16.30 -1.28 -3.90
CA TYR A 162 15.32 -2.12 -3.23
C TYR A 162 15.98 -3.36 -2.60
N GLN A 163 16.78 -4.09 -3.37
CA GLN A 163 17.44 -5.32 -2.91
C GLN A 163 18.48 -5.04 -1.83
N GLU A 164 19.42 -4.14 -2.08
CA GLU A 164 20.56 -3.95 -1.18
C GLU A 164 20.18 -3.10 0.03
N SER A 165 19.40 -2.03 -0.17
CA SER A 165 19.15 -1.06 0.90
C SER A 165 17.84 -1.27 1.63
N TYR A 166 16.76 -1.63 0.93
CA TYR A 166 15.48 -1.85 1.60
C TYR A 166 15.40 -3.25 2.21
N LEU A 167 15.70 -4.30 1.43
CA LEU A 167 15.68 -5.68 1.93
C LEU A 167 16.98 -6.02 2.68
N GLY A 168 18.14 -5.69 2.13
CA GLY A 168 19.44 -6.09 2.68
C GLY A 168 19.97 -5.25 3.85
N GLY A 169 19.35 -4.10 4.15
CA GLY A 169 19.78 -3.19 5.21
C GLY A 169 21.08 -2.42 4.94
N TYR A 170 21.65 -2.53 3.74
CA TYR A 170 22.91 -1.85 3.41
C TYR A 170 22.69 -0.36 3.10
N LYS A 171 23.74 0.42 3.39
CA LYS A 171 23.85 1.78 2.88
C LYS A 171 24.39 1.75 1.45
N LEU A 172 23.73 2.46 0.53
CA LEU A 172 24.27 2.65 -0.81
C LEU A 172 25.11 3.93 -0.90
N SER A 173 26.04 3.95 -1.85
CA SER A 173 26.74 5.17 -2.25
C SER A 173 25.76 6.26 -2.74
N LYS A 174 26.26 7.47 -2.93
CA LYS A 174 25.43 8.64 -3.22
C LYS A 174 24.64 8.46 -4.51
N THR A 175 23.36 8.79 -4.46
CA THR A 175 22.47 8.74 -5.62
C THR A 175 22.86 9.75 -6.70
N ASP A 176 22.87 9.31 -7.98
CA ASP A 176 22.99 10.19 -9.14
C ASP A 176 21.82 11.20 -9.21
N LYS A 177 22.16 12.48 -9.38
CA LYS A 177 21.19 13.59 -9.37
C LYS A 177 20.15 13.49 -10.50
N ARG A 178 20.44 12.79 -11.59
CA ARG A 178 19.51 12.61 -12.72
C ARG A 178 18.26 11.83 -12.30
N LEU A 179 18.33 11.01 -11.25
CA LEU A 179 17.17 10.30 -10.71
C LEU A 179 16.03 11.24 -10.35
N TYR A 180 16.34 12.42 -9.77
CA TYR A 180 15.32 13.35 -9.27
C TYR A 180 14.37 13.85 -10.36
N ASN A 181 14.77 13.80 -11.64
CA ASN A 181 13.90 14.16 -12.77
C ASN A 181 12.76 13.15 -13.02
N TYR A 182 12.82 11.97 -12.42
CA TYR A 182 11.91 10.86 -12.63
C TYR A 182 11.11 10.48 -11.38
N LEU A 183 11.52 11.00 -10.22
CA LEU A 183 10.77 10.82 -8.98
C LEU A 183 9.54 11.73 -8.99
N LYS A 184 8.41 11.18 -8.56
CA LYS A 184 7.23 11.97 -8.18
C LYS A 184 7.09 11.92 -6.68
N PHE A 185 6.61 13.00 -6.07
CA PHE A 185 6.28 13.01 -4.65
C PHE A 185 4.92 13.63 -4.41
N THR A 186 4.33 13.26 -3.28
CA THR A 186 3.14 13.88 -2.72
C THR A 186 3.23 13.80 -1.19
N TYR A 187 2.27 14.40 -0.50
CA TYR A 187 2.11 14.22 0.94
C TYR A 187 0.75 13.56 1.22
N SER A 188 0.70 12.67 2.21
CA SER A 188 -0.57 12.21 2.74
C SER A 188 -1.25 13.32 3.53
N ASP A 189 -2.58 13.25 3.65
CA ASP A 189 -3.36 14.14 4.51
C ASP A 189 -3.34 13.69 5.98
N ASN A 190 -4.17 14.31 6.83
CA ASN A 190 -4.27 13.99 8.25
C ASN A 190 -4.92 12.62 8.54
N SER A 191 -5.51 11.98 7.52
CA SER A 191 -6.09 10.63 7.60
C SER A 191 -5.18 9.57 6.96
N GLY A 192 -4.01 9.97 6.46
CA GLY A 192 -3.09 9.11 5.74
C GLY A 192 -3.43 8.89 4.27
N LYS A 193 -4.47 9.55 3.73
CA LYS A 193 -4.82 9.42 2.32
C LYS A 193 -3.84 10.21 1.46
N PHE A 194 -3.46 9.67 0.32
CA PHE A 194 -2.58 10.33 -0.64
C PHE A 194 -3.10 10.21 -2.06
N ASN A 195 -2.68 11.15 -2.91
CA ASN A 195 -2.92 11.11 -4.36
C ASN A 195 -1.68 11.60 -5.11
N PHE A 196 -1.26 10.82 -6.09
CA PHE A 196 -0.30 11.22 -7.13
C PHE A 196 -1.06 11.45 -8.43
N PHE A 197 -0.87 12.62 -9.04
CA PHE A 197 -1.48 12.96 -10.32
C PHE A 197 -0.46 12.96 -11.46
N GLY A 198 -0.96 12.77 -12.68
CA GLY A 198 -0.14 12.83 -13.90
C GLY A 198 0.96 11.77 -13.92
N VAL A 199 0.64 10.56 -13.46
CA VAL A 199 1.57 9.43 -13.37
C VAL A 199 1.59 8.69 -14.72
N PRO A 200 2.75 8.54 -15.38
CA PRO A 200 2.88 7.67 -16.54
C PRO A 200 2.57 6.22 -16.21
N SER A 201 2.02 5.47 -17.15
CA SER A 201 1.87 4.02 -16.96
C SER A 201 3.23 3.33 -16.85
N GLY A 202 3.29 2.24 -16.10
CA GLY A 202 4.52 1.50 -15.82
C GLY A 202 4.61 1.08 -14.34
N ASP A 203 5.73 0.47 -13.98
CA ASP A 203 5.96 -0.05 -12.63
C ASP A 203 6.76 0.94 -11.77
N TYR A 204 6.38 1.05 -10.50
CA TYR A 204 6.96 1.98 -9.55
C TYR A 204 7.13 1.33 -8.17
N TYR A 205 8.18 1.74 -7.45
CA TYR A 205 8.22 1.63 -6.00
C TYR A 205 7.48 2.82 -5.40
N LEU A 206 6.34 2.56 -4.76
CA LEU A 206 5.67 3.49 -3.86
C LEU A 206 6.34 3.39 -2.49
N THR A 207 6.84 4.52 -1.99
CA THR A 207 7.65 4.54 -0.78
C THR A 207 7.22 5.64 0.17
N GLY A 208 7.38 5.38 1.47
CA GLY A 208 7.13 6.33 2.55
C GLY A 208 7.97 5.98 3.76
N THR A 209 8.08 6.90 4.71
CA THR A 209 8.74 6.64 5.99
C THR A 209 7.91 7.24 7.10
N MET A 210 7.55 6.40 8.07
CA MET A 210 6.78 6.79 9.25
C MET A 210 7.67 6.71 10.48
N LYS A 211 7.48 7.62 11.41
CA LYS A 211 8.03 7.49 12.76
C LYS A 211 6.95 6.94 13.66
N CYS A 212 7.26 5.96 14.49
CA CYS A 212 6.31 5.38 15.43
C CYS A 212 7.02 4.88 16.68
N ALA A 213 6.36 4.93 17.84
CA ALA A 213 6.91 4.52 19.12
C ALA A 213 5.96 3.51 19.80
N GLU A 214 5.48 3.81 21.01
CA GLU A 214 4.65 2.95 21.85
C GLU A 214 3.37 2.48 21.15
N GLU A 215 2.75 3.34 20.34
CA GLU A 215 1.52 2.99 19.60
C GLU A 215 1.74 1.95 18.50
N CYS A 216 2.99 1.65 18.17
CA CYS A 216 3.43 0.57 17.27
C CYS A 216 4.22 -0.51 18.01
N GLY A 217 4.08 -0.63 19.33
CA GLY A 217 4.74 -1.67 20.12
C GLY A 217 6.24 -1.45 20.38
N TYR A 218 6.78 -0.25 20.12
CA TYR A 218 8.20 0.05 20.37
C TYR A 218 8.39 0.87 21.63
N SER A 219 9.43 0.53 22.41
CA SER A 219 9.84 1.30 23.58
C SER A 219 10.43 2.69 23.23
N GLU A 220 10.97 2.84 22.02
CA GLU A 220 11.54 4.10 21.54
C GLU A 220 11.07 4.44 20.11
N PRO A 221 11.03 5.72 19.71
CA PRO A 221 10.64 6.13 18.36
C PRO A 221 11.54 5.52 17.27
N LYS A 222 10.96 4.65 16.44
CA LYS A 222 11.61 4.04 15.27
C LYS A 222 11.19 4.70 13.97
N SER A 223 12.12 4.81 13.02
CA SER A 223 11.82 5.20 11.63
C SER A 223 11.58 3.96 10.78
N ILE A 224 10.36 3.80 10.30
CA ILE A 224 9.89 2.61 9.61
C ILE A 224 9.71 2.96 8.14
N ARG A 225 10.47 2.29 7.27
CA ARG A 225 10.38 2.45 5.82
C ARG A 225 9.29 1.53 5.30
N LEU A 226 8.39 2.07 4.49
CA LEU A 226 7.36 1.32 3.78
C LEU A 226 7.67 1.38 2.29
N VAL A 227 7.69 0.23 1.63
CA VAL A 227 7.90 0.14 0.17
C VAL A 227 6.97 -0.90 -0.42
N ARG A 228 6.32 -0.55 -1.52
CA ARG A 228 5.49 -1.45 -2.32
C ARG A 228 5.79 -1.27 -3.81
N GLU A 229 6.07 -2.36 -4.52
CA GLU A 229 6.08 -2.35 -5.99
C GLU A 229 4.63 -2.33 -6.49
N ILE A 230 4.32 -1.40 -7.40
CA ILE A 230 2.98 -1.20 -7.96
C ILE A 230 3.05 -1.05 -9.48
N SER A 231 2.00 -1.50 -10.17
CA SER A 231 1.83 -1.26 -11.60
C SER A 231 0.74 -0.20 -11.83
N VAL A 232 1.11 0.87 -12.52
CA VAL A 232 0.19 1.96 -12.88
C VAL A 232 -0.35 1.70 -14.28
N GLY A 233 -1.63 1.35 -14.34
CA GLY A 233 -2.37 1.11 -15.56
C GLY A 233 -2.95 2.39 -16.17
N ARG A 234 -4.13 2.27 -16.79
CA ARG A 234 -4.92 3.42 -17.24
C ARG A 234 -5.88 3.87 -16.14
N GLY A 235 -6.02 5.18 -15.94
CA GLY A 235 -7.01 5.74 -15.01
C GLY A 235 -6.49 5.82 -13.58
N VAL A 236 -7.19 5.19 -12.64
CA VAL A 236 -6.88 5.25 -11.20
C VAL A 236 -6.38 3.89 -10.71
N THR A 237 -5.18 3.88 -10.12
CA THR A 237 -4.64 2.74 -9.36
C THR A 237 -4.83 3.03 -7.87
N THR A 238 -5.72 2.28 -7.22
CA THR A 238 -5.93 2.38 -5.76
C THR A 238 -5.09 1.33 -5.05
N VAL A 239 -4.20 1.77 -4.15
CA VAL A 239 -3.27 0.89 -3.44
C VAL A 239 -2.86 1.48 -2.11
N ASP A 240 -3.03 0.72 -1.03
CA ASP A 240 -2.52 1.11 0.29
C ASP A 240 -1.03 0.81 0.42
N LEU A 241 -0.33 1.72 1.10
CA LEU A 241 1.05 1.54 1.52
C LEU A 241 1.05 1.21 3.01
N MET A 242 1.14 -0.07 3.34
CA MET A 242 1.11 -0.53 4.72
C MET A 242 2.26 -1.47 5.04
N LYS A 243 2.55 -1.58 6.34
CA LYS A 243 3.47 -2.57 6.90
C LYS A 243 2.95 -2.98 8.27
N HIS A 244 3.08 -4.26 8.59
CA HIS A 244 2.88 -4.74 9.95
C HIS A 244 4.03 -4.28 10.85
N VAL A 245 3.69 -3.99 12.10
CA VAL A 245 4.63 -3.72 13.20
C VAL A 245 4.22 -4.62 14.36
N PRO A 246 5.12 -4.90 15.32
CA PRO A 246 4.75 -5.57 16.57
C PRO A 246 3.52 -4.89 17.18
#